data_AF-A0A4Q3YIK1-F1
#
_entry.id   AF-A0A4Q3YIK1-F1
#
_cell.length_a   1.000
_cell.length_b   1.000
_cell.length_c   1.000
_cell.angle_alpha   90.00
_cell.angle_beta   90.00
_cell.angle_gamma   90.00
#
_symmetry.space_group_name_H-M   'P 1'
#
loop_
_entity.id
_entity.type
_entity.pdbx_description
1 polymer ?
#
loop_
_entity_poly.entity_id
_entity_poly.type
_entity_poly.pdbx_seq_one_letter_code
_entity_poly.pdbx_strand_id
1 'polypeptide(L)' 'KSKGSSKKVQAQYQNPADNAQTWTGRGRQPKWIAEGLAGGKSLDDFRI' A
#
# COMPACT_ATOMS: atom_id res chain seq x y z
N LYS A 1 1.89 2.94 28.68
CA LYS A 1 2.07 2.27 27.37
C LYS A 1 2.42 3.32 26.33
N SER A 2 3.70 3.59 26.16
CA SER A 2 4.18 4.63 25.24
C SER A 2 4.01 4.11 23.81
N LYS A 3 3.14 4.75 23.02
CA LYS A 3 3.05 4.53 21.58
C LYS A 3 4.40 4.92 20.99
N GLY A 4 5.24 3.92 20.71
CA GLY A 4 6.46 4.13 19.96
C GLY A 4 6.09 4.84 18.65
N SER A 5 6.67 5.99 18.42
CA SER A 5 6.61 6.70 17.15
C SER A 5 7.28 5.82 16.10
N SER A 6 6.55 4.83 15.59
CA SER A 6 6.92 4.11 14.37
C SER A 6 7.11 5.18 13.33
N LYS A 7 8.37 5.43 12.98
CA LYS A 7 8.78 6.23 11.83
C LYS A 7 7.82 5.85 10.72
N LYS A 8 6.83 6.72 10.40
CA LYS A 8 5.81 6.44 9.39
C LYS A 8 6.60 6.13 8.14
N VAL A 9 6.77 4.84 7.83
CA VAL A 9 7.36 4.44 6.57
C VAL A 9 6.41 5.02 5.55
N GLN A 10 6.91 5.92 4.70
CA GLN A 10 6.06 6.59 3.74
C GLN A 10 5.33 5.51 2.95
N ALA A 11 4.01 5.48 3.09
CA ALA A 11 3.15 4.73 2.20
C ALA A 11 3.51 5.19 0.79
N GLN A 12 3.94 4.25 -0.04
CA GLN A 12 4.34 4.54 -1.41
C GLN A 12 3.21 4.20 -2.37
N TYR A 13 2.33 3.29 -1.94
CA TYR A 13 1.16 2.86 -2.65
C TYR A 13 -0.07 2.93 -1.73
N GLN A 14 -1.22 3.20 -2.31
CA GLN A 14 -2.52 3.26 -1.66
C GLN A 14 -3.57 2.59 -2.53
N ASN A 15 -4.50 1.90 -1.87
CA ASN A 15 -5.59 1.26 -2.56
C ASN A 15 -6.63 2.32 -3.02
N PRO A 16 -6.98 2.41 -4.32
CA PRO A 16 -8.01 3.32 -4.82
C PRO A 16 -9.42 2.94 -4.35
N ALA A 17 -9.65 1.67 -3.99
CA ALA A 17 -10.91 1.23 -3.40
C ALA A 17 -11.02 1.57 -1.90
N ASP A 18 -9.90 1.72 -1.20
CA ASP A 18 -9.86 1.95 0.24
C ASP A 18 -8.60 2.74 0.65
N ASN A 19 -8.81 4.02 0.92
CA ASN A 19 -7.75 4.97 1.28
C ASN A 19 -7.03 4.61 2.60
N ALA A 20 -7.63 3.77 3.47
CA ALA A 20 -6.99 3.31 4.71
C ALA A 20 -5.92 2.23 4.44
N GLN A 21 -6.02 1.52 3.31
CA GLN A 21 -5.08 0.48 2.94
C GLN A 21 -3.91 1.08 2.16
N THR A 22 -2.76 1.12 2.82
CA THR A 22 -1.52 1.62 2.25
C THR A 22 -0.44 0.56 2.29
N TRP A 23 0.48 0.64 1.33
CA TRP A 23 1.64 -0.23 1.25
C TRP A 23 2.89 0.57 0.94
N THR A 24 3.98 0.22 1.62
CA THR A 24 5.23 0.96 1.57
C THR A 24 6.15 0.50 0.44
N GLY A 25 5.72 -0.46 -0.39
CA GLY A 25 6.56 -1.10 -1.40
C GLY A 25 7.58 -2.08 -0.83
N ARG A 26 7.56 -2.32 0.48
CA ARG A 26 8.46 -3.26 1.16
C ARG A 26 7.68 -4.37 1.85
N GLY A 27 8.23 -5.58 1.84
CA GLY A 27 7.66 -6.75 2.49
C GLY A 27 6.52 -7.39 1.68
N ARG A 28 5.58 -8.03 2.39
CA ARG A 28 4.49 -8.79 1.76
C ARG A 28 3.57 -7.86 0.98
N GLN A 29 3.42 -8.13 -0.32
CA GLN A 29 2.48 -7.44 -1.18
C GLN A 29 1.04 -7.70 -0.69
N PRO A 30 0.22 -6.65 -0.54
CA PRO A 30 -1.17 -6.80 -0.12
C PRO A 30 -2.05 -7.30 -1.26
N LYS A 31 -3.19 -7.89 -0.89
CA LYS A 31 -4.10 -8.54 -1.83
C LYS A 31 -4.64 -7.57 -2.88
N TRP A 32 -4.95 -6.33 -2.51
CA TRP A 32 -5.44 -5.32 -3.45
C TRP A 32 -4.42 -4.93 -4.54
N ILE A 33 -3.11 -4.94 -4.25
CA ILE A 33 -2.09 -4.78 -5.31
C ILE A 33 -2.17 -6.01 -6.22
N ALA A 34 -2.17 -7.22 -5.67
CA ALA A 34 -2.20 -8.45 -6.47
C ALA A 34 -3.46 -8.55 -7.35
N GLU A 35 -4.62 -8.16 -6.81
CA GLU A 35 -5.89 -8.09 -7.55
C GLU A 35 -5.88 -6.98 -8.58
N GLY A 36 -5.28 -5.82 -8.27
CA GLY A 36 -5.05 -4.74 -9.22
C GLY A 36 -4.20 -5.18 -10.41
N LEU A 37 -3.05 -5.80 -10.14
CA LEU A 37 -2.16 -6.36 -11.15
C LEU A 37 -2.86 -7.45 -11.99
N ALA A 38 -3.65 -8.32 -11.35
CA ALA A 38 -4.44 -9.32 -12.05
C ALA A 38 -5.54 -8.71 -12.94
N GLY A 39 -6.08 -7.55 -12.55
CA GLY A 39 -7.03 -6.76 -13.34
C GLY A 39 -6.39 -5.91 -14.45
N GLY A 40 -5.08 -6.02 -14.66
CA GLY A 40 -4.35 -5.27 -15.68
C GLY A 40 -3.94 -3.85 -15.28
N LYS A 41 -4.10 -3.48 -14.00
CA LYS A 41 -3.50 -2.25 -13.47
C LYS A 41 -2.01 -2.47 -13.21
N SER A 42 -1.26 -1.37 -13.17
CA SER A 42 0.16 -1.39 -12.83
C SER A 42 0.37 -0.94 -11.39
N LEU A 43 1.50 -1.32 -10.79
CA LEU A 43 1.88 -0.87 -9.45
C LEU A 43 1.87 0.66 -9.32
N ASP A 44 2.26 1.37 -10.37
CA ASP A 44 2.26 2.84 -10.43
C ASP A 44 0.86 3.47 -10.36
N ASP A 45 -0.20 2.75 -10.77
CA ASP A 45 -1.60 3.24 -10.64
C ASP A 45 -2.01 3.39 -9.17
N PHE A 46 -1.35 2.62 -8.29
CA PHE A 46 -1.58 2.66 -6.86
C PHE A 46 -0.65 3.62 -6.14
N ARG A 47 0.31 4.24 -6.83
CA ARG A 47 1.33 5.08 -6.19
C ARG A 47 0.71 6.39 -5.71
N ILE A 48 1.09 6.83 -4.51
CA ILE A 48 0.72 8.15 -3.95
C ILE A 48 1.88 9.13 -3.93
#